data_AF-A0A1I2MA70-F1
#
_entry.id   AF-A0A1I2MA70-F1
#
_cell.length_a   1.000
_cell.length_b   1.000
_cell.length_c   1.000
_cell.angle_alpha   90.00
_cell.angle_beta   90.00
_cell.angle_gamma   90.00
#
_symmetry.space_group_name_H-M   'P 1'
#
loop_
_entity.id
_entity.type
_entity.pdbx_description
1 polymer ?
#
loop_
_entity_poly.entity_id
_entity_poly.type
_entity_poly.pdbx_seq_one_letter_code
_entity_poly.pdbx_strand_id
1 'polypeptide(L)'
;MFFHGIPFIYLVRQYPVLNPASSFRNKSPAKRADARRLIRTIGFEPVHLLRSSPSYPIRRCLEACFRYGEVVFAFESIPYPRVQLSEHEWGVRTLDLRRAAWVIISGKKHRCWFRSRFPHLPVAFW
;
A
#
# COMPACT_ATOMS: atom_id res chain seq x y z
N MET A 1 -8.49 3.57 -9.88
CA MET A 1 -7.86 3.87 -8.58
C MET A 1 -6.78 2.84 -8.28
N PHE A 2 -5.88 3.16 -7.36
CA PHE A 2 -4.82 2.29 -6.86
C PHE A 2 -5.02 2.05 -5.36
N PHE A 3 -4.71 0.84 -4.88
CA PHE A 3 -4.98 0.41 -3.51
C PHE A 3 -3.73 -0.22 -2.90
N HIS A 4 -3.41 0.16 -1.67
CA HIS A 4 -2.30 -0.41 -0.91
C HIS A 4 -2.78 -0.87 0.46
N GLY A 5 -2.68 -2.17 0.71
CA GLY A 5 -2.93 -2.78 2.02
C GLY A 5 -1.69 -2.72 2.90
N ILE A 6 -1.86 -2.37 4.18
CA ILE A 6 -0.77 -2.28 5.15
C ILE A 6 -1.25 -2.63 6.57
N PRO A 7 -0.52 -3.49 7.31
CA PRO A 7 -0.74 -3.66 8.74
C PRO A 7 -0.51 -2.36 9.51
N PHE A 8 -1.38 -2.04 10.47
CA PHE A 8 -1.35 -0.77 11.20
C PHE A 8 -0.01 -0.53 11.90
N ILE A 9 0.63 -1.60 12.41
CA ILE A 9 1.94 -1.49 13.05
C ILE A 9 3.03 -0.96 12.10
N TYR A 10 2.99 -1.32 10.81
CA TYR A 10 3.94 -0.82 9.82
C TYR A 10 3.60 0.60 9.40
N LEU A 11 2.32 0.92 9.29
CA LEU A 11 1.85 2.28 9.06
C LEU A 11 2.39 3.25 10.12
N VAL A 12 2.23 2.93 11.41
CA VAL A 12 2.69 3.79 12.51
C VAL A 12 4.21 4.02 12.45
N ARG A 13 4.99 3.01 12.05
CA ARG A 13 6.46 3.09 11.98
C ARG A 13 6.97 3.90 10.80
N GLN A 14 6.26 3.90 9.67
CA GLN A 14 6.71 4.50 8.42
C GLN A 14 5.93 5.76 8.03
N TYR A 15 4.92 6.14 8.81
CA TYR A 15 4.16 7.36 8.55
C TYR A 15 5.11 8.59 8.47
N PRO A 16 4.93 9.49 7.48
CA PRO A 16 3.88 9.50 6.47
C PRO A 16 4.25 8.84 5.13
N VAL A 17 5.51 8.42 4.96
CA VAL A 17 6.04 7.93 3.67
C VAL A 17 6.50 6.48 3.79
N LEU A 18 5.84 5.59 3.07
CA LEU A 18 6.24 4.19 2.99
C LEU A 18 7.49 4.04 2.13
N ASN A 19 8.50 3.37 2.69
CA ASN A 19 9.75 3.04 2.01
C ASN A 19 10.09 1.56 2.24
N PRO A 20 10.02 0.70 1.20
CA PRO A 20 10.26 -0.74 1.30
C PRO A 20 11.64 -1.11 1.85
N ALA A 21 12.65 -0.28 1.56
CA ALA A 21 14.03 -0.51 1.99
C ALA A 21 14.19 -0.51 3.51
N SER A 22 13.34 0.24 4.24
CA SER A 22 13.38 0.31 5.71
C SER A 22 12.94 -0.99 6.41
N SER A 23 12.29 -1.91 5.67
CA SER A 23 11.71 -3.15 6.21
C SER A 23 12.56 -4.41 5.98
N PHE A 24 13.77 -4.26 5.40
CA PHE A 24 14.55 -5.38 4.87
C PHE A 24 14.97 -6.43 5.92
N ARG A 25 15.15 -6.02 7.19
CA ARG A 25 15.64 -6.89 8.27
C ARG A 25 14.67 -8.01 8.68
N ASN A 26 13.36 -7.85 8.45
CA ASN A 26 12.33 -8.78 8.96
C ASN A 26 11.61 -9.59 7.87
N LYS A 27 12.16 -9.66 6.64
CA LYS A 27 11.50 -10.34 5.51
C LYS A 27 11.73 -11.84 5.54
N SER A 28 10.68 -12.61 5.21
CA SER A 28 10.82 -14.05 4.96
C SER A 28 11.79 -14.31 3.79
N PRO A 29 12.39 -15.51 3.71
CA PRO A 29 13.30 -15.85 2.61
C PRO A 29 12.70 -15.62 1.22
N ALA A 30 11.43 -15.97 1.03
CA ALA A 30 10.70 -15.75 -0.22
C ALA A 30 10.57 -14.24 -0.56
N LYS A 31 10.16 -13.41 0.41
CA LYS A 31 10.08 -11.95 0.23
C LYS A 31 11.46 -11.33 -0.07
N ARG A 32 12.53 -11.86 0.54
CA ARG A 32 13.91 -11.42 0.24
C ARG A 32 14.35 -11.82 -1.17
N ALA A 33 13.98 -13.00 -1.64
CA ALA A 33 14.30 -13.44 -3.00
C ALA A 33 13.58 -12.58 -4.04
N ASP A 34 12.29 -12.31 -3.82
CA ASP A 34 11.49 -11.46 -4.69
C ASP A 34 12.02 -10.01 -4.71
N ALA A 35 12.27 -9.41 -3.54
CA ALA A 35 12.88 -8.09 -3.44
C ALA A 35 14.23 -8.00 -4.19
N ARG A 36 15.08 -9.02 -4.06
CA ARG A 36 16.35 -9.09 -4.82
C ARG A 36 16.15 -9.26 -6.32
N ARG A 37 15.09 -9.93 -6.76
CA ARG A 37 14.73 -10.02 -8.19
C ARG A 37 14.32 -8.65 -8.69
N LEU A 38 13.40 -7.98 -7.99
CA LEU A 38 12.91 -6.65 -8.36
C LEU A 38 14.02 -5.60 -8.38
N ILE A 39 14.88 -5.55 -7.36
CA ILE A 39 16.03 -4.63 -7.35
C ILE A 39 16.92 -4.85 -8.58
N ARG A 40 17.15 -6.11 -8.99
CA ARG A 40 17.94 -6.42 -10.19
C ARG A 40 17.24 -6.04 -11.50
N THR A 41 15.91 -6.18 -11.57
CA THR A 41 15.15 -5.94 -12.80
C THR A 41 14.77 -4.47 -12.99
N ILE A 42 14.35 -3.78 -11.92
CA ILE A 42 13.79 -2.41 -11.99
C ILE A 42 14.61 -1.39 -11.18
N GLY A 43 15.70 -1.80 -10.53
CA GLY A 43 16.62 -0.92 -9.80
C GLY A 43 16.19 -0.57 -8.37
N PHE A 44 15.01 -1.01 -7.91
CA PHE A 44 14.54 -0.78 -6.54
C PHE A 44 13.52 -1.83 -6.08
N GLU A 45 13.29 -1.91 -4.77
CA GLU A 45 12.17 -2.66 -4.22
C GLU A 45 10.93 -1.75 -4.15
N PRO A 46 9.81 -2.10 -4.80
CA PRO A 46 8.64 -1.25 -4.88
C PRO A 46 7.71 -1.37 -3.65
N VAL A 47 6.97 -0.30 -3.36
CA VAL A 47 5.67 -0.37 -2.68
C VAL A 47 4.66 -0.87 -3.71
N HIS A 48 4.02 -1.99 -3.40
CA HIS A 48 3.09 -2.66 -4.29
C HIS A 48 1.67 -2.09 -4.13
N LEU A 49 1.01 -1.74 -5.24
CA LEU A 49 -0.37 -1.27 -5.28
C LEU A 49 -1.19 -2.06 -6.30
N LEU A 50 -2.43 -2.39 -5.95
CA LEU A 50 -3.39 -2.97 -6.89
C LEU A 50 -4.15 -1.86 -7.62
N ARG A 51 -4.26 -1.94 -8.94
CA ARG A 51 -5.05 -1.03 -9.77
C ARG A 51 -6.39 -1.66 -10.09
N SER A 52 -7.48 -0.93 -9.81
CA SER A 52 -8.81 -1.35 -10.25
C SER A 52 -8.97 -1.25 -11.77
N SER A 53 -9.58 -2.26 -12.37
CA SER A 53 -9.99 -2.31 -13.78
C SER A 53 -11.35 -3.01 -13.90
N PRO A 54 -11.98 -3.07 -15.10
CA PRO A 54 -13.18 -3.88 -15.30
C PRO A 54 -12.98 -5.37 -14.97
N SER A 55 -11.80 -5.93 -15.28
CA SER A 55 -11.43 -7.32 -14.96
C SER A 55 -11.04 -7.53 -13.48
N TYR A 56 -10.68 -6.46 -12.77
CA TYR A 56 -10.26 -6.50 -11.36
C TYR A 56 -10.90 -5.33 -10.58
N PRO A 57 -12.17 -5.46 -10.19
CA PRO A 57 -12.95 -4.35 -9.63
C PRO A 57 -12.48 -3.98 -8.22
N ILE A 58 -12.88 -2.79 -7.75
CA ILE A 58 -12.50 -2.22 -6.45
C ILE A 58 -12.70 -3.21 -5.30
N ARG A 59 -13.84 -3.91 -5.26
CA ARG A 59 -14.13 -4.93 -4.24
C ARG A 59 -13.04 -6.00 -4.15
N ARG A 60 -12.57 -6.51 -5.30
CA ARG A 60 -11.49 -7.51 -5.32
C ARG A 60 -10.15 -6.92 -4.90
N CYS A 61 -9.84 -5.67 -5.26
CA CYS A 61 -8.66 -4.98 -4.73
C CYS A 61 -8.70 -4.91 -3.20
N LEU A 62 -9.84 -4.50 -2.63
CA LEU A 62 -10.00 -4.37 -1.19
C LEU A 62 -9.86 -5.73 -0.49
N GLU A 63 -10.56 -6.76 -0.95
CA GLU A 63 -10.45 -8.12 -0.42
C GLU A 63 -8.99 -8.64 -0.46
N ALA A 64 -8.27 -8.41 -1.56
CA ALA A 64 -6.87 -8.79 -1.68
C ALA A 64 -5.95 -7.98 -0.75
N CYS A 65 -6.16 -6.67 -0.63
CA CYS A 65 -5.41 -5.82 0.29
C CYS A 65 -5.65 -6.19 1.76
N PHE A 66 -6.89 -6.51 2.14
CA PHE A 66 -7.24 -6.89 3.51
C PHE A 66 -6.68 -8.25 3.93
N ARG A 67 -6.34 -9.14 2.99
CA ARG A 67 -5.56 -10.35 3.30
C ARG A 67 -4.14 -10.04 3.78
N TYR A 68 -3.61 -8.85 3.46
CA TYR A 68 -2.27 -8.44 3.86
C TYR A 68 -2.24 -7.60 5.14
N GLY A 69 -3.23 -6.75 5.37
CA GLY A 69 -3.32 -5.91 6.56
C GLY A 69 -4.67 -5.22 6.72
N GLU A 70 -4.89 -4.65 7.90
CA GLU A 70 -6.16 -4.10 8.35
C GLU A 70 -6.43 -2.65 7.90
N VAL A 71 -5.50 -2.03 7.18
CA VAL A 71 -5.64 -0.68 6.61
C VAL A 71 -5.41 -0.74 5.11
N VAL A 72 -6.28 -0.09 4.34
CA VAL A 72 -6.11 0.12 2.91
C VAL A 72 -6.14 1.61 2.58
N PHE A 73 -5.11 2.09 1.90
CA PHE A 73 -5.11 3.43 1.31
C PHE A 73 -5.50 3.36 -0.15
N ALA A 74 -6.42 4.22 -0.58
CA ALA A 74 -6.83 4.36 -1.97
C ALA A 74 -6.30 5.67 -2.56
N PHE A 75 -5.79 5.59 -3.79
CA PHE A 75 -5.19 6.70 -4.50
C PHE A 75 -5.82 6.84 -5.89
N GLU A 76 -6.09 8.08 -6.30
CA GLU A 76 -6.54 8.36 -7.67
C GLU A 76 -5.40 8.16 -8.68
N SER A 77 -4.19 8.56 -8.29
CA SER A 77 -2.97 8.40 -9.06
C SER A 77 -1.79 8.05 -8.15
N ILE A 78 -0.76 7.43 -8.74
CA ILE A 78 0.50 7.09 -8.06
C ILE A 78 1.66 7.86 -8.72
N PRO A 79 2.70 8.24 -7.95
CA PRO A 79 3.80 9.07 -8.44
C PRO A 79 4.67 8.34 -9.47
N TYR A 80 5.40 9.11 -10.28
CA TYR A 80 6.51 8.60 -11.08
C TYR A 80 7.83 8.62 -10.27
N PRO A 81 8.79 7.72 -10.55
CA PRO A 81 8.68 6.59 -11.48
C PRO A 81 7.75 5.50 -10.90
N ARG A 82 6.89 4.97 -11.78
CA ARG A 82 6.01 3.82 -11.50
C ARG A 82 6.25 2.75 -12.53
N VAL A 83 6.19 1.49 -12.11
CA VAL A 83 6.43 0.33 -12.95
C VAL A 83 5.23 -0.61 -12.84
N GLN A 84 4.77 -1.16 -13.95
CA GLN A 84 3.76 -2.21 -13.93
C GLN A 84 4.44 -3.55 -13.63
N LEU A 85 4.05 -4.19 -12.53
CA LEU A 85 4.63 -5.46 -12.07
C LEU A 85 3.82 -6.67 -12.57
N SER A 86 2.51 -6.50 -12.75
CA SER A 86 1.60 -7.46 -13.37
C SER A 86 0.39 -6.75 -13.98
N GLU A 87 -0.58 -7.48 -14.53
CA GLU A 87 -1.79 -6.90 -15.14
C GLU A 87 -2.50 -5.90 -14.20
N HIS A 88 -2.58 -6.22 -12.91
CA HIS A 88 -3.30 -5.41 -11.92
C HIS A 88 -2.38 -4.78 -10.87
N GLU A 89 -1.07 -4.99 -10.93
CA GLU A 89 -0.16 -4.56 -9.88
C GLU A 89 0.87 -3.55 -10.39
N TRP A 90 1.05 -2.49 -9.61
CA TRP A 90 1.95 -1.39 -9.88
C TRP A 90 2.89 -1.16 -8.72
N GLY A 91 4.14 -0.83 -9.02
CA GLY A 91 5.19 -0.56 -8.06
C GLY A 91 5.67 0.89 -8.13
N VAL A 92 5.85 1.52 -6.96
CA VAL A 92 6.52 2.82 -6.82
C VAL A 92 7.62 2.74 -5.77
N ARG A 93 8.67 3.54 -5.89
CA ARG A 93 9.80 3.47 -4.95
C ARG A 93 9.42 3.84 -3.52
N THR A 94 8.60 4.87 -3.39
CA THR A 94 8.07 5.37 -2.11
C THR A 94 6.63 5.80 -2.30
N LEU A 95 5.82 5.70 -1.24
CA LEU A 95 4.41 6.08 -1.28
C LEU A 95 4.11 7.07 -0.15
N ASP A 96 3.78 8.31 -0.52
CA ASP A 96 3.32 9.32 0.45
C ASP A 96 1.83 9.12 0.73
N LEU A 97 1.52 8.67 1.93
CA LEU A 97 0.16 8.32 2.34
C LEU A 97 -0.76 9.54 2.47
N ARG A 98 -0.21 10.74 2.60
CA ARG A 98 -0.98 11.99 2.64
C ARG A 98 -1.62 12.33 1.30
N ARG A 99 -1.16 11.68 0.22
CA ARG A 99 -1.72 11.81 -1.13
C ARG A 99 -2.86 10.83 -1.41
N ALA A 100 -3.23 10.01 -0.43
CA ALA A 100 -4.40 9.16 -0.56
C ALA A 100 -5.65 10.02 -0.75
N ALA A 101 -6.63 9.47 -1.43
CA ALA A 101 -7.96 10.06 -1.53
C ALA A 101 -8.87 9.51 -0.42
N TRP A 102 -8.69 8.24 -0.04
CA TRP A 102 -9.50 7.56 0.98
C TRP A 102 -8.64 6.60 1.80
N VAL A 103 -9.06 6.39 3.05
CA VAL A 103 -8.61 5.28 3.89
C VAL A 103 -9.80 4.37 4.17
N ILE A 104 -9.58 3.06 4.05
CA ILE A 104 -10.52 2.04 4.45
C ILE A 104 -9.85 1.21 5.55
N ILE A 105 -10.52 1.05 6.68
CA ILE A 105 -10.01 0.28 7.82
C ILE A 105 -10.94 -0.88 8.17
N SER A 106 -10.36 -2.03 8.47
CA SER A 106 -11.10 -3.16 9.02
C SER A 106 -11.33 -2.91 10.51
N GLY A 107 -12.59 -2.68 10.90
CA GLY A 107 -12.97 -2.37 12.28
C GLY A 107 -12.63 -0.94 12.76
N LYS A 108 -12.98 -0.65 14.03
CA LYS A 108 -12.97 0.73 14.58
C LYS A 108 -11.78 1.08 15.47
N LYS A 109 -10.90 0.10 15.78
CA LYS A 109 -9.83 0.22 16.78
C LYS A 109 -8.88 1.40 16.55
N HIS A 110 -8.62 1.74 15.28
CA HIS A 110 -7.62 2.75 14.92
C HIS A 110 -8.20 4.12 14.53
N ARG A 111 -9.52 4.32 14.67
CA ARG A 111 -10.23 5.52 14.20
C ARG A 111 -9.63 6.83 14.73
N CYS A 112 -9.30 6.91 16.02
CA CYS A 112 -8.75 8.12 16.63
C CYS A 112 -7.38 8.48 16.05
N TRP A 113 -6.54 7.47 15.77
CA TRP A 113 -5.23 7.69 15.17
C TRP A 113 -5.35 8.27 13.76
N PHE A 114 -6.25 7.74 12.92
CA PHE A 114 -6.50 8.29 11.59
C PHE A 114 -7.05 9.72 11.63
N ARG A 115 -8.02 9.99 12.51
CA ARG A 115 -8.54 11.36 12.69
C ARG A 115 -7.46 12.36 13.07
N SER A 116 -6.50 11.96 13.90
CA SER A 116 -5.39 12.81 14.33
C SER A 116 -4.33 13.00 13.23
N ARG A 117 -3.94 11.93 12.54
CA ARG A 117 -2.82 11.94 11.58
C ARG A 117 -3.20 12.26 10.14
N PHE A 118 -4.47 12.10 9.82
CA PHE A 118 -5.04 12.31 8.49
C PHE A 118 -6.41 13.01 8.61
N PRO A 119 -6.47 14.23 9.18
CA PRO A 119 -7.73 14.91 9.48
C PRO A 119 -8.56 15.25 8.24
N HIS A 120 -7.93 15.33 7.07
CA HIS A 120 -8.56 15.67 5.79
C HIS A 120 -9.00 14.45 4.98
N LEU A 121 -8.63 13.24 5.40
CA LEU A 121 -8.91 12.02 4.64
C LEU A 121 -10.23 11.39 5.09
N PRO A 122 -11.17 11.12 4.16
CA PRO A 122 -12.31 10.26 4.41
C PRO A 122 -11.85 8.88 4.91
N VAL A 123 -12.43 8.45 6.04
CA VAL A 123 -12.21 7.13 6.64
C VAL A 123 -13.48 6.30 6.52
N ALA A 124 -13.42 5.24 5.72
CA ALA A 124 -14.48 4.23 5.61
C ALA A 124 -14.13 2.98 6.41
N PHE A 125 -15.15 2.19 6.75
CA PHE A 125 -15.00 0.93 7.48
C PHE A 125 -15.40 -0.23 6.55
N TRP A 126 -14.56 -1.26 6.53
CA TRP A 126 -14.79 -2.52 5.80
C TRP A 126 -15.26 -3.61 6.75
#